data_AF-A0A9X0CNP6-F1
#
_entry.id   AF-A0A9X0CNP6-F1
#
_cell.length_a   1.000
_cell.length_b   1.000
_cell.length_c   1.000
_cell.angle_alpha   90.00
_cell.angle_beta   90.00
_cell.angle_gamma   90.00
#
_symmetry.space_group_name_H-M   'P 1'
#
loop_
_entity.id
_entity.type
_entity.pdbx_description
1 polymer ?
#
loop_
_entity_poly.entity_id
_entity_poly.type
_entity_poly.pdbx_seq_one_letter_code
_entity_poly.pdbx_strand_id
1 'polypeptide(L)'
;MQKMALFMWERGDENLARALVAGKLYNVMAKLTERDDAKADITDELYAHVEEFKRLALGLLDQCFQTNEELTQQLLTYHLENWGGKTCLSLAVAIEHEEFLAHCSCQTLLTDIWTGAMKTTHRSSIMVETQVLLFLK
;
A
#
# COMPACT_ATOMS: atom_id res chain seq x y z
N MET A 1 5.66 22.00 -3.89
CA MET A 1 4.41 21.39 -3.40
C MET A 1 4.66 20.32 -2.33
N GLN A 2 5.76 19.57 -2.39
CA GLN A 2 6.11 18.50 -1.44
C GLN A 2 6.05 18.88 0.05
N LYS A 3 6.59 20.05 0.43
CA LYS A 3 6.54 20.53 1.83
C LYS A 3 5.11 20.75 2.36
N MET A 4 4.17 21.10 1.49
CA MET A 4 2.77 21.28 1.87
C MET A 4 2.06 19.93 2.01
N ALA A 5 2.38 18.97 1.13
CA ALA A 5 1.85 17.62 1.20
C ALA A 5 2.28 16.89 2.49
N LEU A 6 3.56 17.01 2.89
CA LEU A 6 4.07 16.47 4.15
C LEU A 6 3.42 17.12 5.38
N PHE A 7 3.27 18.44 5.37
CA PHE A 7 2.63 19.16 6.48
C PHE A 7 1.15 18.78 6.67
N MET A 8 0.41 18.60 5.57
CA MET A 8 -0.99 18.14 5.62
C MET A 8 -1.13 16.66 6.00
N TRP A 9 -0.10 15.87 5.72
CA TRP A 9 -0.03 14.47 6.13
C TRP A 9 0.20 14.33 7.64
N GLU A 10 1.13 15.07 8.26
CA GLU A 10 1.39 14.95 9.70
C GLU A 10 0.20 15.37 10.60
N ARG A 11 -0.66 16.27 10.12
CA ARG A 11 -1.78 16.83 10.88
C ARG A 11 -3.13 16.18 10.57
N GLY A 12 -3.13 15.11 9.78
CA GLY A 12 -4.33 14.44 9.31
C GLY A 12 -4.88 13.38 10.25
N ASP A 13 -6.17 13.10 10.09
CA ASP A 13 -6.73 11.78 10.38
C ASP A 13 -6.45 10.85 9.18
N GLU A 14 -6.25 9.55 9.43
CA GLU A 14 -5.97 8.54 8.40
C GLU A 14 -4.62 8.73 7.68
N ASN A 15 -3.54 9.03 8.42
CA ASN A 15 -2.22 9.34 7.85
C ASN A 15 -1.67 8.23 6.93
N LEU A 16 -1.95 6.97 7.25
CA LEU A 16 -1.57 5.85 6.38
C LEU A 16 -2.25 5.94 5.01
N ALA A 17 -3.56 6.14 4.99
CA ALA A 17 -4.32 6.28 3.75
C ALA A 17 -3.85 7.49 2.94
N ARG A 18 -3.60 8.62 3.60
CA ARG A 18 -3.12 9.84 2.94
C ARG A 18 -1.74 9.64 2.29
N ALA A 19 -0.81 8.94 2.94
CA ALA A 19 0.48 8.62 2.34
C ALA A 19 0.33 7.78 1.08
N LEU A 20 -0.50 6.73 1.14
CA LEU A 20 -0.76 5.85 -0.02
C LEU A 20 -1.45 6.59 -1.16
N VAL A 21 -2.41 7.46 -0.87
CA VAL A 21 -3.09 8.29 -1.88
C VAL A 21 -2.13 9.30 -2.50
N ALA A 22 -1.30 9.96 -1.70
CA ALA A 22 -0.28 10.87 -2.21
C ALA A 22 0.67 10.14 -3.15
N GLY A 23 1.22 8.99 -2.74
CA GLY A 23 2.05 8.14 -3.60
C GLY A 23 1.35 7.76 -4.91
N LYS A 24 0.05 7.48 -4.86
CA LYS A 24 -0.74 7.18 -6.06
C LYS A 24 -0.88 8.37 -6.99
N LEU A 25 -1.13 9.55 -6.45
CA LEU A 25 -1.25 10.77 -7.23
C LEU A 25 0.08 11.10 -7.94
N TYR A 26 1.19 11.04 -7.22
CA TYR A 26 2.53 11.23 -7.80
C TYR A 26 2.85 10.18 -8.87
N ASN A 27 2.51 8.91 -8.67
CA ASN A 27 2.73 7.84 -9.65
C ASN A 27 1.93 8.08 -10.93
N VAL A 28 0.65 8.47 -10.81
CA VAL A 28 -0.18 8.82 -11.97
C VAL A 28 0.38 10.03 -12.70
N MET A 29 0.86 11.05 -11.98
CA MET A 29 1.49 12.22 -12.59
C MET A 29 2.77 11.85 -13.34
N ALA A 30 3.63 11.00 -12.76
CA ALA A 30 4.86 10.54 -13.41
C ALA A 30 4.54 9.80 -14.72
N LYS A 31 3.59 8.85 -14.69
CA LYS A 31 3.12 8.12 -15.88
C LYS A 31 2.53 9.03 -16.97
N LEU A 32 2.02 10.21 -16.61
CA LEU A 32 1.52 11.20 -17.57
C LEU A 32 2.65 12.03 -18.19
N THR A 33 3.74 12.29 -17.45
CA THR A 33 4.90 13.06 -17.91
C THR A 33 5.90 12.22 -18.70
N GLU A 34 5.92 10.89 -18.55
CA GLU A 34 6.73 9.95 -19.35
C GLU A 34 6.52 10.08 -20.86
N ARG A 35 5.37 10.59 -21.31
CA ARG A 35 5.06 10.75 -22.74
C ARG A 35 5.76 11.94 -23.40
N ASP A 36 6.47 12.75 -22.62
CA ASP A 36 7.12 13.98 -23.04
C ASP A 36 8.60 13.93 -22.64
N ASP A 37 9.47 13.53 -23.57
CA ASP A 37 10.91 13.39 -23.34
C ASP A 37 11.57 14.70 -22.83
N ALA A 38 10.97 15.86 -23.10
CA ALA A 38 11.45 17.14 -22.58
C ALA A 38 11.20 17.33 -21.07
N LYS A 39 10.48 16.40 -20.42
CA LYS A 39 10.14 16.42 -18.99
C LYS A 39 10.75 15.25 -18.21
N ALA A 40 11.78 14.59 -18.75
CA ALA A 40 12.46 13.48 -18.06
C ALA A 40 12.86 13.83 -16.62
N ASP A 41 13.50 14.98 -16.41
CA ASP A 41 13.92 15.44 -15.07
C ASP A 41 12.75 15.58 -14.08
N ILE A 42 11.56 15.99 -14.57
CA ILE A 42 10.36 16.15 -13.75
C ILE A 42 9.77 14.78 -13.43
N THR A 43 9.76 13.86 -14.39
CA THR A 43 9.31 12.48 -14.20
C THR A 43 10.14 11.79 -13.11
N ASP A 44 11.47 11.94 -13.14
CA ASP A 44 12.37 11.38 -12.13
C ASP A 44 12.10 11.97 -10.72
N GLU A 45 11.88 13.29 -10.62
CA GLU A 45 11.51 13.93 -9.35
C GLU A 45 10.16 13.42 -8.81
N LEU A 46 9.18 13.20 -9.69
CA LEU A 46 7.89 12.63 -9.30
C LEU A 46 8.03 11.21 -8.78
N TYR A 47 8.86 10.37 -9.41
CA TYR A 47 9.16 9.03 -8.91
C TYR A 47 9.88 9.05 -7.56
N ALA A 48 10.82 9.97 -7.35
CA ALA A 48 11.46 10.15 -6.05
C ALA A 48 10.43 10.50 -4.95
N HIS A 49 9.41 11.29 -5.26
CA HIS A 49 8.30 11.55 -4.34
C HIS A 49 7.42 10.33 -4.09
N VAL A 50 7.16 9.50 -5.10
CA VAL A 50 6.45 8.22 -4.91
C VAL A 50 7.17 7.36 -3.88
N GLU A 51 8.48 7.19 -4.03
CA GLU A 51 9.31 6.38 -3.13
C GLU A 51 9.36 6.96 -1.71
N GLU A 52 9.38 8.29 -1.56
CA GLU A 52 9.29 8.93 -0.24
C GLU A 52 7.96 8.59 0.46
N PHE A 53 6.83 8.70 -0.26
CA PHE A 53 5.51 8.37 0.30
C PHE A 53 5.34 6.88 0.57
N LYS A 54 5.93 6.00 -0.25
CA LYS A 54 6.00 4.56 0.02
C LYS A 54 6.72 4.28 1.33
N ARG A 55 7.90 4.87 1.54
CA ARG A 55 8.67 4.71 2.78
C ARG A 55 7.90 5.21 4.02
N LEU A 56 7.21 6.34 3.90
CA LEU A 56 6.36 6.87 4.98
C LEU A 56 5.19 5.93 5.30
N ALA A 57 4.50 5.41 4.28
CA ALA A 57 3.41 4.46 4.46
C ALA A 57 3.87 3.17 5.14
N LEU A 58 5.03 2.64 4.75
CA LEU A 58 5.62 1.46 5.37
C LEU A 58 5.98 1.71 6.85
N GLY A 59 6.65 2.82 7.13
CA GLY A 59 7.00 3.17 8.52
C GLY A 59 5.77 3.39 9.42
N LEU A 60 4.69 3.96 8.88
CA LEU A 60 3.42 4.05 9.61
C LEU A 60 2.79 2.67 9.85
N LEU A 61 2.84 1.78 8.86
CA LEU A 61 2.32 0.43 9.01
C LEU A 61 3.07 -0.33 10.11
N ASP A 62 4.41 -0.23 10.13
CA ASP A 62 5.25 -0.83 11.17
C ASP A 62 4.85 -0.31 12.57
N GLN A 63 4.68 1.02 12.70
CA GLN A 63 4.29 1.64 13.97
C GLN A 63 2.89 1.21 14.42
N CYS A 64 1.92 1.18 13.50
CA CYS A 64 0.58 0.69 13.79
C CYS A 64 0.63 -0.77 14.25
N PHE A 65 1.35 -1.63 13.53
CA PHE A 65 1.45 -3.05 13.83
C PHE A 65 2.11 -3.30 15.19
N GLN A 66 3.21 -2.60 15.50
CA GLN A 66 3.88 -2.67 16.81
C GLN A 66 2.99 -2.18 17.96
N THR A 67 2.08 -1.23 17.68
CA THR A 67 1.16 -0.70 18.68
C THR A 67 0.00 -1.65 18.95
N ASN A 68 -0.66 -2.11 17.88
CA ASN A 68 -1.77 -3.05 17.95
C ASN A 68 -1.98 -3.74 16.60
N GLU A 69 -1.67 -5.03 16.55
CA GLU A 69 -1.81 -5.86 15.35
C GLU A 69 -3.26 -5.96 14.87
N GLU A 70 -4.23 -6.19 15.76
CA GLU A 70 -5.64 -6.39 15.41
C GLU A 70 -6.26 -5.12 14.81
N LEU A 71 -6.02 -3.97 15.43
CA LEU A 71 -6.46 -2.67 14.90
C LEU A 71 -5.78 -2.34 13.57
N THR A 72 -4.53 -2.77 13.38
CA THR A 72 -3.81 -2.59 12.11
C THR A 72 -4.45 -3.40 10.99
N GLN A 73 -4.85 -4.64 11.25
CA GLN A 73 -5.57 -5.44 10.26
C GLN A 73 -6.94 -4.82 9.90
N GLN A 74 -7.65 -4.26 10.87
CA GLN A 74 -8.88 -3.50 10.62
C GLN A 74 -8.61 -2.26 9.76
N LEU A 75 -7.57 -1.48 10.06
CA LEU A 75 -7.16 -0.32 9.28
C LEU A 75 -6.81 -0.67 7.83
N LEU A 76 -6.16 -1.82 7.61
CA LEU A 76 -5.78 -2.29 6.27
C LEU A 76 -6.98 -2.69 5.40
N THR A 77 -8.05 -3.18 6.03
CA THR A 77 -9.28 -3.65 5.38
C THR A 77 -10.41 -2.64 5.39
N TYR A 78 -10.29 -1.56 6.17
CA TYR A 78 -11.31 -0.53 6.28
C TYR A 78 -11.58 0.16 4.94
N HIS A 79 -12.86 0.38 4.66
CA HIS A 79 -13.30 1.11 3.48
C HIS A 79 -13.18 2.61 3.72
N LEU A 80 -12.23 3.23 3.03
CA LEU A 80 -12.00 4.66 3.12
C LEU A 80 -13.08 5.41 2.33
N GLU A 81 -14.15 5.85 3.00
CA GLU A 81 -15.26 6.59 2.38
C GLU A 81 -14.77 7.84 1.65
N ASN A 82 -13.81 8.55 2.26
CA ASN A 82 -13.18 9.74 1.69
C ASN A 82 -12.34 9.47 0.44
N TRP A 83 -11.98 8.20 0.18
CA TRP A 83 -11.08 7.79 -0.89
C TRP A 83 -11.75 6.79 -1.85
N GLY A 84 -13.07 6.95 -2.04
CA GLY A 84 -13.85 6.18 -3.00
C GLY A 84 -14.10 4.74 -2.56
N GLY A 85 -14.18 4.49 -1.25
CA GLY A 85 -14.43 3.17 -0.68
C GLY A 85 -13.27 2.18 -0.85
N LYS A 86 -12.08 2.67 -1.21
CA LYS A 86 -10.88 1.83 -1.34
C LYS A 86 -10.32 1.46 0.03
N THR A 87 -9.62 0.33 0.10
CA THR A 87 -8.88 -0.07 1.30
C THR A 87 -7.41 0.35 1.19
N CYS A 88 -6.70 0.47 2.31
CA CYS A 88 -5.26 0.74 2.31
C CYS A 88 -4.50 -0.32 1.50
N LEU A 89 -4.89 -1.59 1.61
CA LEU A 89 -4.29 -2.68 0.83
C LEU A 89 -4.49 -2.46 -0.69
N SER A 90 -5.68 -2.06 -1.12
CA SER A 90 -5.95 -1.78 -2.54
C SER A 90 -5.18 -0.56 -3.08
N LEU A 91 -4.91 0.43 -2.22
CA LEU A 91 -4.11 1.60 -2.56
C LEU A 91 -2.63 1.23 -2.70
N ALA A 92 -2.10 0.41 -1.79
CA ALA A 92 -0.74 -0.10 -1.86
C ALA A 92 -0.48 -0.91 -3.14
N VAL A 93 -1.43 -1.78 -3.54
CA VAL A 93 -1.38 -2.49 -4.83
C VAL A 93 -1.38 -1.52 -6.01
N ALA A 94 -2.19 -0.46 -5.96
CA ALA A 94 -2.30 0.50 -7.07
C ALA A 94 -1.03 1.33 -7.31
N ILE A 95 -0.09 1.35 -6.35
CA ILE A 95 1.20 2.05 -6.47
C ILE A 95 2.39 1.10 -6.54
N GLU A 96 2.14 -0.20 -6.68
CA GLU A 96 3.18 -1.22 -6.80
C GLU A 96 4.16 -1.15 -5.61
N HIS A 97 3.62 -1.04 -4.38
CA HIS A 97 4.42 -0.98 -3.15
C HIS A 97 4.67 -2.37 -2.58
N GLU A 98 5.66 -3.07 -3.14
CA GLU A 98 5.99 -4.46 -2.83
C GLU A 98 6.40 -4.66 -1.36
N GLU A 99 7.21 -3.77 -0.80
CA GLU A 99 7.66 -3.86 0.60
C GLU A 99 6.47 -3.74 1.58
N PHE A 100 5.51 -2.86 1.28
CA PHE A 100 4.29 -2.75 2.07
C PHE A 100 3.44 -4.03 2.02
N LEU A 101 3.34 -4.65 0.86
CA LEU A 101 2.60 -5.91 0.70
C LEU A 101 3.33 -7.08 1.35
N ALA A 102 4.67 -7.08 1.35
CA ALA A 102 5.50 -8.09 2.00
C ALA A 102 5.51 -7.97 3.54
N HIS A 103 5.05 -6.85 4.10
CA HIS A 103 4.98 -6.65 5.54
C HIS A 103 4.16 -7.76 6.24
N CYS A 104 4.60 -8.18 7.42
CA CYS A 104 4.01 -9.31 8.17
C CYS A 104 2.50 -9.15 8.37
N SER A 105 2.03 -7.94 8.73
CA SER A 105 0.61 -7.67 8.90
C SER A 105 -0.22 -7.93 7.64
N CYS A 106 0.33 -7.60 6.46
CA CYS A 106 -0.32 -7.81 5.18
C CYS A 106 -0.33 -9.29 4.81
N GLN A 107 0.78 -10.00 5.05
CA GLN A 107 0.87 -11.44 4.78
C GLN A 107 -0.06 -12.26 5.68
N THR A 108 -0.15 -11.94 6.98
CA THR A 108 -1.11 -12.56 7.90
C THR A 108 -2.54 -12.31 7.42
N LEU A 109 -2.87 -11.05 7.10
CA LEU A 109 -4.20 -10.69 6.61
C LEU A 109 -4.56 -11.40 5.30
N LEU A 110 -3.64 -11.45 4.33
CA LEU A 110 -3.84 -12.15 3.07
C LEU A 110 -4.02 -13.66 3.30
N THR A 111 -3.27 -14.24 4.22
CA THR A 111 -3.42 -15.64 4.64
C THR A 111 -4.77 -15.88 5.28
N ASP A 112 -5.26 -14.97 6.11
CA ASP A 112 -6.57 -15.08 6.75
C ASP A 112 -7.72 -14.92 5.76
N ILE A 113 -7.62 -13.98 4.82
CA ILE A 113 -8.58 -13.84 3.72
C ILE A 113 -8.62 -15.12 2.88
N TRP A 114 -7.44 -15.64 2.53
CA TRP A 114 -7.31 -16.85 1.71
C TRP A 114 -7.83 -18.08 2.45
N THR A 115 -7.45 -18.28 3.72
CA THR A 115 -7.90 -19.40 4.55
C THR A 115 -9.37 -19.30 4.95
N GLY A 116 -9.90 -18.09 5.15
CA GLY A 116 -11.32 -17.84 5.34
C GLY A 116 -12.14 -18.22 4.11
N ALA A 117 -11.70 -17.79 2.92
CA ALA A 117 -12.29 -18.20 1.64
C ALA A 117 -12.22 -19.73 1.46
N MET A 118 -11.08 -20.35 1.78
CA MET A 118 -10.93 -21.81 1.74
C MET A 118 -11.79 -22.56 2.78
N LYS A 119 -12.04 -22.00 3.97
CA LYS A 119 -12.94 -22.61 4.96
C LYS A 119 -14.41 -22.59 4.49
N THR A 120 -14.79 -21.60 3.69
CA THR A 120 -16.11 -21.57 3.03
C THR A 120 -16.21 -22.47 1.78
N THR A 121 -15.07 -22.90 1.24
CA THR A 121 -14.96 -23.80 0.09
C THR A 121 -14.21 -25.06 0.50
N HIS A 122 -14.91 -26.00 1.15
CA HIS A 122 -14.32 -27.25 1.64
C HIS A 122 -13.40 -27.96 0.62
N ARG A 123 -12.19 -28.32 1.11
CA ARG A 123 -11.15 -29.20 0.53
C ARG A 123 -10.30 -28.58 -0.59
N SER A 124 -9.02 -28.33 -0.29
CA SER A 124 -7.87 -28.76 -1.12
C SER A 124 -6.55 -28.47 -0.39
N SER A 125 -5.99 -29.49 0.25
CA SER A 125 -4.69 -29.49 0.95
C SER A 125 -3.48 -29.39 0.01
N ILE A 126 -3.54 -28.62 -1.09
CA ILE A 126 -2.53 -28.68 -2.16
C ILE A 126 -1.75 -27.37 -2.37
N MET A 127 -2.18 -26.22 -1.82
CA MET A 127 -1.58 -24.93 -2.25
C MET A 127 -0.62 -24.24 -1.27
N VAL A 128 -0.14 -24.93 -0.22
CA VAL A 128 0.94 -24.35 0.61
C VAL A 128 2.25 -24.20 -0.21
N GLU A 129 2.42 -25.00 -1.27
CA GLU A 129 3.57 -24.90 -2.19
C GLU A 129 3.51 -23.64 -3.08
N THR A 130 2.32 -23.09 -3.35
CA THR A 130 2.20 -21.93 -4.25
C THR A 130 2.62 -20.61 -3.57
N GLN A 131 2.47 -20.50 -2.24
CA GLN A 131 2.89 -19.31 -1.49
C GLN A 131 4.43 -19.18 -1.44
N VAL A 132 5.16 -20.30 -1.45
CA VAL A 132 6.64 -20.30 -1.50
C VAL A 132 7.15 -19.95 -2.90
N LEU A 133 6.41 -20.31 -3.95
CA LEU A 133 6.80 -20.03 -5.35
C LEU A 133 6.60 -18.57 -5.77
N LEU A 134 5.65 -17.84 -5.18
CA LEU A 134 5.45 -16.40 -5.43
C LEU A 134 6.50 -15.50 -4.75
N PHE A 135 7.26 -16.02 -3.78
CA PHE A 135 8.36 -15.31 -3.11
C PHE A 135 9.75 -15.59 -3.69
N LEU A 136 9.88 -16.51 -4.66
CA LEU A 136 11.17 -16.95 -5.23
C LEU A 136 11.34 -16.65 -6.74
N LYS A 137 10.60 -15.68 -7.30
CA LYS A 137 10.79 -15.28 -8.70
C LYS A 137 10.83 -13.78 -8.87
#